data_AF-A0A9E3S0I2-F1
#
_entry.id   AF-A0A9E3S0I2-F1
#
_cell.length_a   1.000
_cell.length_b   1.000
_cell.length_c   1.000
_cell.angle_alpha   90.00
_cell.angle_beta   90.00
_cell.angle_gamma   90.00
#
_symmetry.space_group_name_H-M   'P 1'
#
loop_
_entity.id
_entity.type
_entity.pdbx_description
1 polymer ?
#
loop_
_entity_poly.entity_id
_entity_poly.type
_entity_poly.pdbx_seq_one_letter_code
_entity_poly.pdbx_strand_id
1 'polypeptide(L)' 'YMGRWQEAGQTTYYLTRGSLPVSVRPNQVLDGVWRLEPVTGGMLNFTYIPLNQTRSLRTGE' A
#
# COMPACT_ATOMS: atom_id res chain seq x y z
N TYR A 1 -0.13 -4.48 -8.30
CA TYR A 1 -0.87 -3.21 -8.22
C TYR A 1 -2.00 -3.28 -9.24
N MET A 2 -3.23 -2.94 -8.84
CA MET A 2 -4.41 -3.01 -9.72
C MET A 2 -4.98 -1.62 -10.06
N GLY A 3 -4.74 -0.63 -9.22
CA GLY A 3 -5.24 0.72 -9.42
C GLY A 3 -5.33 1.50 -8.12
N ARG A 4 -5.85 2.72 -8.20
CA ARG A 4 -6.13 3.57 -7.05
C ARG A 4 -7.48 4.27 -7.24
N TRP A 5 -8.18 4.47 -6.14
CA TRP A 5 -9.37 5.32 -6.04
C TRP A 5 -9.04 6.51 -5.17
N GLN A 6 -9.45 7.71 -5.60
CA GLN A 6 -9.23 8.94 -4.83
C GLN A 6 -10.57 9.62 -4.58
N GLU A 7 -10.90 9.83 -3.31
CA GLU A 7 -12.15 10.45 -2.89
C GLU A 7 -11.91 11.26 -1.61
N ALA A 8 -12.50 12.46 -1.51
CA ALA A 8 -12.42 13.32 -0.33
C ALA A 8 -10.98 13.53 0.22
N GLY A 9 -9.99 13.63 -0.67
CA GLY A 9 -8.58 13.80 -0.29
C GLY A 9 -7.88 12.53 0.23
N GLN A 10 -8.54 11.38 0.19
CA GLN A 10 -7.99 10.09 0.57
C GLN A 10 -7.78 9.21 -0.67
N THR A 11 -6.61 8.58 -0.75
CA THR A 11 -6.30 7.60 -1.81
C THR A 11 -6.37 6.19 -1.23
N THR A 12 -7.21 5.35 -1.83
CA THR A 12 -7.26 3.91 -1.58
C THR A 12 -6.55 3.20 -2.72
N TYR A 13 -5.57 2.37 -2.39
CA TYR A 13 -4.81 1.58 -3.37
C TYR A 13 -5.33 0.16 -3.40
N TYR A 14 -5.60 -0.36 -4.60
CA TYR A 14 -6.04 -1.72 -4.83
C TYR A 14 -4.86 -2.54 -5.34
N LEU A 15 -4.58 -3.63 -4.64
CA LEU A 15 -3.42 -4.49 -4.86
C LEU A 15 -3.86 -5.94 -4.93
N THR A 16 -2.98 -6.79 -5.44
CA THR A 16 -3.09 -8.24 -5.38
C THR A 16 -1.96 -8.77 -4.54
N ARG A 17 -2.29 -9.50 -3.48
CA ARG A 17 -1.33 -10.28 -2.70
C ARG A 17 -1.50 -11.75 -3.08
N GLY A 18 -0.64 -12.22 -3.98
CA GLY A 18 -0.87 -13.49 -4.67
C GLY A 18 -2.15 -13.39 -5.50
N SER A 19 -3.15 -14.21 -5.19
CA SER A 19 -4.47 -14.21 -5.83
C SER A 19 -5.53 -13.38 -5.09
N LEU A 20 -5.23 -12.87 -3.89
CA LEU A 20 -6.21 -12.14 -3.08
C LEU A 20 -6.17 -10.64 -3.39
N PRO A 21 -7.30 -10.04 -3.82
CA PRO A 21 -7.40 -8.60 -3.92
C PRO A 21 -7.44 -7.99 -2.52
N VAL A 22 -6.66 -6.93 -2.32
CA VAL A 22 -6.60 -6.18 -1.06
C VAL A 22 -6.65 -4.69 -1.36
N SER A 23 -7.28 -3.92 -0.47
CA SER A 23 -7.30 -2.47 -0.52
C SER A 23 -6.58 -1.89 0.71
N VAL A 24 -5.81 -0.83 0.50
CA VAL A 24 -5.01 -0.21 1.56
C VAL A 24 -4.91 1.30 1.37
N ARG A 25 -4.93 2.03 2.47
CA ARG A 25 -4.73 3.48 2.53
C ARG A 25 -3.39 3.82 3.17
N PRO A 26 -2.82 5.01 2.88
CA PRO A 26 -1.66 5.49 3.61
C PRO A 26 -1.86 5.42 5.13
N ASN A 27 -0.82 4.98 5.84
CA ASN A 27 -0.77 4.70 7.27
C ASN A 27 -1.62 3.52 7.77
N GLN A 28 -2.32 2.80 6.88
CA GLN A 28 -3.08 1.62 7.26
C GLN A 28 -2.18 0.40 7.43
N VAL A 29 -2.48 -0.43 8.42
CA VAL A 29 -1.82 -1.73 8.64
C VAL A 29 -2.65 -2.86 8.00
N LEU A 30 -2.03 -3.59 7.09
CA LEU A 30 -2.51 -4.82 6.47
C LEU A 30 -2.09 -6.03 7.30
N ASP A 31 -3.05 -6.90 7.60
CA ASP A 31 -2.88 -8.16 8.32
C ASP A 31 -2.10 -8.03 9.65
N GLY A 32 -2.16 -6.84 10.27
CA GLY A 32 -1.48 -6.55 11.53
C GLY A 32 0.05 -6.41 11.46
N VAL A 33 0.67 -6.60 10.28
CA VAL A 33 2.14 -6.68 10.17
C VAL A 33 2.75 -5.80 9.08
N TRP A 34 1.99 -5.38 8.08
CA TRP A 34 2.47 -4.52 6.99
C TRP A 34 1.80 -3.16 7.05
N ARG A 35 2.53 -2.08 7.29
CA ARG A 35 1.99 -0.71 7.22
C ARG A 35 2.30 -0.09 5.87
N LEU A 36 1.31 0.51 5.20
CA LEU A 36 1.58 1.36 4.05
C LEU A 36 2.05 2.74 4.54
N GLU A 37 3.25 3.14 4.18
CA GLU A 37 3.78 4.48 4.42
C GLU A 37 3.09 5.52 3.51
N PRO A 38 3.19 6.83 3.84
CA PRO A 38 2.77 7.90 2.94
C PRO A 38 3.33 7.72 1.53
N VAL A 39 2.46 7.86 0.54
CA VAL A 39 2.80 7.57 -0.86
C VAL A 39 3.29 8.84 -1.54
N THR A 40 4.53 8.81 -2.05
CA THR A 40 5.15 9.91 -2.78
C THR A 40 5.68 9.40 -4.11
N GLY A 41 5.39 10.11 -5.21
CA GLY A 41 5.98 9.83 -6.52
C GLY A 41 5.63 8.46 -7.13
N GLY A 42 4.43 7.93 -6.88
CA GLY A 42 3.99 6.65 -7.48
C GLY A 42 4.66 5.40 -6.90
N MET A 43 5.29 5.52 -5.73
CA MET A 43 5.94 4.41 -5.04
C MET A 43 5.23 4.13 -3.72
N LEU A 44 4.66 2.93 -3.61
CA LEU A 44 4.04 2.45 -2.39
C LEU A 44 5.12 1.79 -1.53
N ASN A 45 5.41 2.35 -0.36
CA ASN A 45 6.37 1.75 0.58
C ASN A 45 5.61 1.05 1.69
N PHE A 46 5.85 -0.23 1.87
CA PHE A 46 5.26 -1.04 2.93
C PHE A 46 6.32 -1.37 3.96
N THR A 47 6.10 -0.99 5.22
CA THR A 47 6.98 -1.36 6.32
C THR A 47 6.44 -2.59 7.02
N TYR A 48 7.23 -3.66 7.05
CA TYR A 48 7.01 -4.82 7.87
C TYR A 48 7.37 -4.50 9.31
N ILE A 49 6.35 -4.31 10.15
CA ILE A 49 6.49 -3.84 11.54
C ILE A 49 7.41 -4.76 12.36
N PRO A 50 7.26 -6.10 12.34
CA PRO A 50 8.03 -6.97 13.24
C PRO A 50 9.55 -6.93 13.03
N LEU A 51 10.02 -6.66 11.81
CA LEU A 51 11.45 -6.60 11.49
C LEU A 51 11.90 -5.21 11.03
N ASN A 52 11.01 -4.23 11.09
CA ASN A 52 11.21 -2.88 10.58
C ASN A 52 11.79 -2.83 9.15
N GLN A 53 11.32 -3.73 8.27
CA GLN A 53 11.82 -3.85 6.90
C GLN A 53 10.88 -3.19 5.90
N THR A 54 11.41 -2.32 5.05
CA THR A 54 10.62 -1.64 4.02
C THR A 54 10.67 -2.38 2.69
N ARG A 55 9.50 -2.60 2.09
CA ARG A 55 9.32 -3.13 0.74
C ARG A 55 8.60 -2.12 -0.13
N SER A 56 9.18 -1.83 -1.27
CA SER A 56 8.62 -0.88 -2.21
C SER A 56 7.88 -1.60 -3.34
N LEU A 57 6.73 -1.06 -3.72
CA LEU A 57 5.96 -1.49 -4.86
C LEU A 57 5.74 -0.28 -5.77
N ARG A 58 6.19 -0.39 -7.03
CA ARG A 58 5.90 0.64 -8.04
C ARG A 58 4.44 0.54 -8.46
N THR A 59 3.72 1.64 -8.40
CA THR A 59 2.48 1.79 -9.15
C THR A 59 2.90 2.17 -10.56
N GLY A 60 2.55 1.37 -11.57
CA GLY A 60 2.86 1.69 -12.97
C GLY A 60 2.34 3.07 -13.37
N GLU A 61 2.92 3.63 -14.42
CA GLU A 61 2.48 4.89 -15.04
C GLU A 61 1.06 4.78 -15.63
#